data_AF-A0A497L0L3-F1
#
_entry.id   AF-A0A497L0L3-F1
#
_cell.length_a   1.000
_cell.length_b   1.000
_cell.length_c   1.000
_cell.angle_alpha   90.00
_cell.angle_beta   90.00
_cell.angle_gamma   90.00
#
_symmetry.space_group_name_H-M   'P 1'
#
loop_
_entity.id
_entity.type
_entity.pdbx_description
1 polymer ?
#
loop_
_entity_poly.entity_id
_entity_poly.type
_entity_poly.pdbx_seq_one_letter_code
_entity_poly.pdbx_strand_id
1 'polypeptide(L)'
;MVVCLGDKGATDSRYTFAVFKPRDTITLQKAELSVKEDVATDINNYEHLQLIGSGSNVVAEIYSSGSWTAGVPKDMGTLNASYKNIVAGDTVQLKLGTASWGANKTLRGLTVHLQYTID
;
A
#
# COMPACT_ATOMS: atom_id res chain seq x y z
N MET A 1 3.21 -11.25 -7.42
CA MET A 1 3.82 -10.22 -8.30
C MET A 1 4.55 -9.23 -7.40
N VAL A 2 5.78 -8.84 -7.73
CA VAL A 2 6.60 -7.88 -6.96
C VAL A 2 6.65 -6.58 -7.75
N VAL A 3 6.16 -5.48 -7.18
CA VAL A 3 6.20 -4.14 -7.80
C VAL A 3 7.18 -3.30 -6.99
N CYS A 4 8.29 -2.88 -7.61
CA CYS A 4 9.26 -1.96 -7.02
C CYS A 4 9.00 -0.54 -7.58
N LEU A 5 8.73 0.43 -6.71
CA LEU A 5 8.50 1.82 -7.13
C LEU A 5 9.72 2.69 -6.81
N GLY A 6 10.14 3.49 -7.80
CA GLY A 6 11.25 4.44 -7.69
C GLY A 6 10.82 5.75 -7.03
N ASP A 7 11.73 6.35 -6.26
CA ASP A 7 11.55 7.62 -5.57
C ASP A 7 11.24 8.75 -6.57
N LYS A 8 10.10 9.41 -6.39
CA LYS A 8 9.81 10.68 -7.05
C LYS A 8 9.46 11.66 -5.95
N GLY A 9 10.27 12.72 -5.80
CA GLY A 9 9.96 13.86 -4.95
C GLY A 9 8.58 14.41 -5.28
N ALA A 10 7.59 13.99 -4.51
CA ALA A 10 6.20 14.28 -4.72
C ALA A 10 5.82 15.51 -3.89
N THR A 11 5.73 16.68 -4.52
CA THR A 11 5.18 17.89 -3.88
C THR A 11 3.66 17.85 -3.75
N ASP A 12 3.02 16.73 -4.09
CA ASP A 12 1.57 16.56 -4.12
C ASP A 12 1.19 15.24 -3.44
N SER A 13 0.27 15.29 -2.49
CA SER A 13 -0.17 14.20 -1.59
C SER A 13 -1.07 13.16 -2.27
N ARG A 14 -0.97 13.02 -3.61
CA ARG A 14 -1.95 12.32 -4.46
C ARG A 14 -1.35 11.30 -5.42
N TYR A 15 -0.10 10.87 -5.24
CA TYR A 15 0.47 9.85 -6.12
C TYR A 15 -0.10 8.47 -5.78
N THR A 16 -1.01 8.00 -6.64
CA THR A 16 -1.62 6.68 -6.59
C THR A 16 -1.08 5.80 -7.72
N PHE A 17 -0.61 4.61 -7.39
CA PHE A 17 -0.13 3.60 -8.32
C PHE A 17 -1.04 2.38 -8.25
N ALA A 18 -1.69 2.01 -9.35
CA ALA A 18 -2.39 0.73 -9.43
C ALA A 18 -1.37 -0.41 -9.36
N VAL A 19 -1.38 -1.17 -8.26
CA VAL A 19 -0.47 -2.29 -8.04
C VAL A 19 -1.12 -3.63 -8.41
N PHE A 20 -2.44 -3.71 -8.38
CA PHE A 20 -3.16 -4.91 -8.76
C PHE A 20 -4.61 -4.59 -9.14
N LYS A 21 -5.09 -5.22 -10.22
CA LYS A 21 -6.47 -5.12 -10.69
C LYS A 21 -6.96 -6.52 -11.06
N PRO A 22 -7.71 -7.21 -10.18
CA PRO A 22 -8.18 -8.55 -10.49
C PRO A 22 -9.22 -8.51 -11.62
N ARG A 23 -9.19 -9.54 -12.48
CA ARG A 23 -10.19 -9.74 -13.54
C ARG A 23 -11.45 -10.42 -13.03
N ASP A 24 -11.29 -11.29 -12.04
CA ASP A 24 -12.33 -12.05 -11.38
C ASP A 24 -12.45 -11.62 -9.92
N THR A 25 -13.52 -11.99 -9.24
CA THR A 25 -13.57 -11.82 -7.79
C THR A 25 -12.52 -12.73 -7.15
N ILE A 26 -11.66 -12.15 -6.32
CA ILE A 26 -10.62 -12.87 -5.59
C ILE A 26 -10.89 -12.87 -4.09
N THR A 27 -10.35 -13.87 -3.41
CA THR A 27 -10.24 -13.85 -1.95
C THR A 27 -8.84 -13.43 -1.55
N LEU A 28 -8.68 -12.22 -1.00
CA LEU A 28 -7.44 -11.75 -0.40
C LEU A 28 -7.13 -12.57 0.84
N GLN A 29 -5.96 -13.22 0.84
CA GLN A 29 -5.45 -13.98 1.98
C GLN A 29 -4.45 -13.16 2.80
N LYS A 30 -3.65 -12.33 2.14
CA LYS A 30 -2.62 -11.52 2.78
C LYS A 30 -2.22 -10.32 1.93
N ALA A 31 -2.01 -9.20 2.58
CA ALA A 31 -1.41 -7.98 2.04
C ALA A 31 -0.34 -7.46 3.01
N GLU A 32 0.85 -7.19 2.49
CA GLU A 32 1.98 -6.67 3.26
C GLU A 32 2.72 -5.61 2.46
N LEU A 33 3.35 -4.67 3.17
CA LEU A 33 4.28 -3.69 2.61
C LEU A 33 5.68 -3.90 3.19
N SER A 34 6.72 -3.74 2.38
CA SER A 34 8.11 -3.68 2.86
C SER A 34 8.87 -2.56 2.14
N VAL A 35 10.04 -2.22 2.66
CA VAL A 35 10.92 -1.17 2.13
C VAL A 35 12.30 -1.74 1.82
N LYS A 36 13.07 -1.08 0.97
CA LYS A 36 14.42 -1.52 0.61
C LYS A 36 15.49 -1.08 1.62
N GLU A 37 15.21 -0.04 2.40
CA GLU A 37 16.16 0.59 3.31
C GLU A 37 15.54 0.78 4.69
N ASP A 38 16.37 0.72 5.74
CA ASP A 38 15.91 1.01 7.10
C ASP A 38 15.45 2.46 7.19
N VAL A 39 14.27 2.66 7.77
CA VAL A 39 13.72 3.98 8.02
C VAL A 39 13.41 4.11 9.50
N ALA A 40 14.02 5.12 10.14
CA ALA A 40 13.81 5.39 11.54
C ALA A 40 12.32 5.65 11.86
N THR A 41 11.94 5.47 13.12
CA THR A 41 10.59 5.81 13.59
C THR A 41 10.31 7.28 13.32
N ASP A 42 9.35 7.52 12.43
CA ASP A 42 8.74 8.81 12.25
C ASP A 42 7.23 8.59 12.29
N ILE A 43 6.55 9.39 13.09
CA ILE A 43 5.09 9.36 13.15
C ILE A 43 4.49 9.84 11.82
N ASN A 44 5.28 10.52 10.98
CA ASN A 44 4.87 11.12 9.72
C ASN A 44 5.20 10.30 8.45
N ASN A 45 5.78 9.10 8.57
CA ASN A 45 5.95 8.20 7.43
C ASN A 45 4.60 7.54 7.11
N TYR A 46 3.84 8.11 6.17
CA TYR A 46 2.49 7.66 5.82
C TYR A 46 2.42 7.16 4.38
N GLU A 47 2.71 5.88 4.20
CA GLU A 47 2.39 5.16 2.98
C GLU A 47 1.10 4.41 3.18
N HIS A 48 0.28 4.39 2.11
CA HIS A 48 -1.03 3.79 2.16
C HIS A 48 -1.15 2.68 1.14
N LEU A 49 -1.70 1.55 1.56
CA LEU A 49 -2.32 0.60 0.65
C LEU A 49 -3.82 0.87 0.66
N GLN A 50 -4.34 1.25 -0.50
CA GLN A 50 -5.76 1.54 -0.70
C GLN A 50 -6.37 0.46 -1.59
N LEU A 51 -7.58 0.04 -1.26
CA LEU A 51 -8.47 -0.61 -2.21
C LEU A 51 -9.42 0.45 -2.74
N ILE A 52 -9.40 0.65 -4.05
CA ILE A 52 -10.31 1.53 -4.76
C ILE A 52 -11.38 0.66 -5.40
N GLY A 53 -12.63 0.86 -4.99
CA GLY A 53 -13.78 0.18 -5.57
C GLY A 53 -13.98 0.61 -7.03
N SER A 54 -14.60 -0.23 -7.84
CA SER A 54 -14.96 0.06 -9.25
C SER A 54 -15.68 1.40 -9.47
N GLY A 55 -16.36 1.94 -8.45
CA GLY A 55 -16.97 3.28 -8.43
C GLY A 55 -16.02 4.46 -8.12
N SER A 56 -14.70 4.24 -8.09
CA SER A 56 -13.65 5.23 -7.77
C SER A 56 -13.65 5.76 -6.32
N ASN A 57 -14.31 5.07 -5.40
CA ASN A 57 -14.26 5.39 -3.97
C ASN A 57 -13.17 4.55 -3.28
N VAL A 58 -12.46 5.16 -2.32
CA VAL A 58 -11.62 4.41 -1.38
C VAL A 58 -12.55 3.54 -0.55
N VAL A 59 -12.53 2.24 -0.78
CA VAL A 59 -13.34 1.30 0.00
C VAL A 59 -12.58 0.84 1.23
N ALA A 60 -11.25 0.75 1.15
CA ALA A 60 -10.38 0.42 2.26
C ALA A 60 -9.08 1.20 2.16
N GLU A 61 -8.55 1.62 3.29
CA GLU A 61 -7.23 2.25 3.37
C GLU A 61 -6.56 1.81 4.65
N ILE A 62 -5.26 1.56 4.56
CA ILE A 62 -4.38 1.44 5.70
C ILE A 62 -3.21 2.36 5.53
N TYR A 63 -2.80 2.94 6.65
CA TYR A 63 -1.58 3.69 6.83
C TYR A 63 -0.54 2.80 7.49
N SER A 64 0.67 2.83 6.96
CA SER A 64 1.83 2.46 7.75
C SER A 64 2.17 3.60 8.72
N SER A 65 2.61 3.25 9.92
CA SER A 65 3.27 4.18 10.84
C SER A 65 4.46 3.51 11.52
N GLY A 66 5.42 4.31 11.98
CA GLY A 66 6.56 3.85 12.79
C GLY A 66 7.78 3.37 11.98
N SER A 67 8.78 2.83 12.68
CA SER A 67 10.06 2.41 12.07
C SER A 67 9.89 1.29 11.05
N TRP A 68 10.70 1.32 10.01
CA TRP A 68 10.77 0.27 9.01
C TRP A 68 12.14 -0.37 8.99
N THR A 69 12.15 -1.69 8.84
CA THR A 69 13.36 -2.47 8.64
C THR A 69 13.39 -2.95 7.19
N ALA A 70 14.54 -2.79 6.53
CA ALA A 70 14.75 -3.21 5.17
C ALA A 70 14.35 -4.68 4.95
N GLY A 71 13.53 -4.92 3.94
CA GLY A 71 13.09 -6.24 3.53
C GLY A 71 12.11 -6.94 4.49
N VAL A 72 11.74 -6.33 5.62
CA VAL A 72 10.79 -6.92 6.58
C VAL A 72 9.36 -6.49 6.21
N PRO A 73 8.49 -7.43 5.80
CA PRO A 73 7.11 -7.10 5.51
C PRO A 73 6.34 -6.74 6.77
N LYS A 74 5.52 -5.68 6.70
CA LYS A 74 4.53 -5.30 7.69
C LYS A 74 3.15 -5.72 7.22
N ASP A 75 2.38 -6.33 8.13
CA ASP A 75 0.99 -6.71 7.91
C ASP A 75 0.11 -5.47 7.70
N MET A 76 -0.70 -5.50 6.65
CA MET A 76 -1.69 -4.47 6.34
C MET A 76 -3.06 -4.77 7.00
N GLY A 77 -3.06 -5.01 8.31
CA GLY A 77 -4.21 -5.04 9.24
C GLY A 77 -5.63 -5.16 8.66
N THR A 78 -6.42 -4.08 8.75
CA THR A 78 -7.83 -4.01 8.29
C THR A 78 -8.07 -4.39 6.83
N LEU A 79 -7.08 -4.33 5.92
CA LEU A 79 -7.24 -4.82 4.56
C LEU A 79 -7.36 -6.35 4.58
N ASN A 80 -6.50 -7.01 5.36
CA ASN A 80 -6.54 -8.45 5.59
C ASN A 80 -7.79 -8.88 6.36
N ALA A 81 -8.25 -8.07 7.33
CA ALA A 81 -9.38 -8.42 8.19
C ALA A 81 -10.76 -8.11 7.59
N SER A 82 -10.91 -6.98 6.88
CA SER A 82 -12.22 -6.44 6.49
C SER A 82 -12.50 -6.52 4.99
N TYR A 83 -11.47 -6.68 4.14
CA TYR A 83 -11.61 -6.70 2.67
C TYR A 83 -11.10 -8.00 2.07
N LYS A 84 -11.59 -9.10 2.64
CA LYS A 84 -11.26 -10.47 2.22
C LYS A 84 -11.72 -10.77 0.79
N ASN A 85 -12.79 -10.14 0.30
CA ASN A 85 -13.27 -10.33 -1.07
C ASN A 85 -13.04 -9.04 -1.87
N ILE A 86 -12.23 -9.11 -2.92
CA ILE A 86 -11.99 -8.01 -3.85
C ILE A 86 -12.69 -8.37 -5.15
N VAL A 87 -13.68 -7.57 -5.56
CA VAL A 87 -14.51 -7.92 -6.72
C VAL A 87 -13.82 -7.55 -8.03
N ALA A 88 -14.24 -8.20 -9.12
CA ALA A 88 -13.80 -7.86 -10.47
C ALA A 88 -13.96 -6.36 -10.76
N GLY A 89 -12.90 -5.72 -11.24
CA GLY A 89 -12.91 -4.30 -11.59
C GLY A 89 -12.45 -3.35 -10.48
N ASP A 90 -12.38 -3.80 -9.23
CA ASP A 90 -11.70 -3.06 -8.17
C ASP A 90 -10.19 -2.93 -8.46
N THR A 91 -9.54 -1.97 -7.84
CA THR A 91 -8.09 -1.76 -7.99
C THR A 91 -7.43 -1.59 -6.64
N VAL A 92 -6.46 -2.44 -6.34
CA VAL A 92 -5.53 -2.20 -5.23
C VAL A 92 -4.51 -1.18 -5.71
N GLN A 93 -4.38 -0.10 -4.97
CA GLN A 93 -3.49 1.01 -5.26
C GLN A 93 -2.55 1.25 -4.08
N LEU A 94 -1.29 1.48 -4.38
CA LEU A 94 -0.39 2.11 -3.42
C LEU A 94 -0.55 3.62 -3.55
N LYS A 95 -0.89 4.30 -2.46
CA LYS A 95 -0.90 5.75 -2.39
C LYS A 95 0.26 6.20 -1.51
N LEU A 96 1.14 7.00 -2.10
CA LEU A 96 2.24 7.63 -1.38
C LEU A 96 1.71 8.90 -0.74
N GLY A 97 1.54 8.88 0.58
CA GLY A 97 1.21 10.07 1.35
C GLY A 97 2.48 10.86 1.61
N THR A 98 2.52 12.12 1.20
CA THR A 98 3.35 13.09 1.91
C THR A 98 2.49 13.67 3.00
N ALA A 99 2.77 13.36 4.27
CA ALA A 99 2.31 14.24 5.33
C ALA A 99 2.93 15.60 5.03
N SER A 100 2.07 16.58 4.75
CA SER A 100 2.48 17.95 4.88
C SER A 100 2.87 18.12 6.35
N TRP A 101 4.16 18.38 6.59
CA TRP A 101 4.80 19.12 7.70
C TRP A 101 5.92 18.34 8.40
N GLY A 102 7.15 18.85 8.28
CA GLY A 102 8.35 18.29 8.92
C GLY A 102 9.19 17.46 7.96
N ALA A 103 10.47 17.27 8.28
CA ALA A 103 11.46 16.58 7.46
C ALA A 103 11.18 15.06 7.36
N ASN A 104 10.09 14.68 6.70
CA ASN A 104 9.70 13.30 6.51
C ASN A 104 10.75 12.58 5.66
N LYS A 105 11.09 11.34 6.03
CA LYS A 105 11.89 10.46 5.18
C LYS A 105 10.97 9.67 4.28
N THR A 106 10.94 10.01 3.00
CA THR A 106 10.28 9.20 1.97
C THR A 106 10.71 7.73 2.08
N LEU A 107 9.76 6.80 2.16
CA LEU A 107 10.10 5.37 2.07
C LEU A 107 10.63 5.05 0.66
N ARG A 108 11.76 4.35 0.60
CA ARG A 108 12.44 4.00 -0.66
C ARG A 108 12.30 2.52 -0.96
N GLY A 109 12.10 2.20 -2.25
CA GLY A 109 12.03 0.82 -2.74
C GLY A 109 10.90 0.02 -2.10
N LEU A 110 9.70 0.62 -2.08
CA LEU A 110 8.50 -0.04 -1.56
C LEU A 110 8.19 -1.29 -2.35
N THR A 111 7.83 -2.35 -1.63
CA THR A 111 7.36 -3.62 -2.19
C THR A 111 6.00 -3.95 -1.61
N VAL A 112 5.06 -4.31 -2.48
CA VAL A 112 3.72 -4.80 -2.09
C VAL A 112 3.67 -6.32 -2.29
N HIS A 113 3.31 -7.05 -1.25
CA HIS A 113 3.09 -8.49 -1.28
C HIS A 113 1.58 -8.74 -1.17
N LEU A 114 0.99 -9.34 -2.21
CA LEU A 114 -0.41 -9.76 -2.22
C LEU A 114 -0.48 -11.27 -2.42
N GLN A 115 -1.18 -11.94 -1.52
CA GLN A 115 -1.54 -13.35 -1.61
C GLN A 115 -3.06 -13.46 -1.69
N TYR A 116 -3.56 -14.19 -2.69
CA TYR A 116 -4.98 -14.34 -2.93
C TYR A 116 -5.29 -15.68 -3.62
N THR A 117 -6.55 -16.10 -3.54
CA THR A 117 -7.08 -17.22 -4.34
C THR A 117 -8.06 -16.70 -5.38
N ILE A 118 -8.13 -17.43 -6.49
CA ILE A 118 -9.15 -17.31 -7.52
C ILE A 118 -9.91 -18.63 -7.46
N ASP A 119 -11.23 -18.57 -7.32
CA ASP A 119 -12.08 -19.76 -7.43
C ASP A 119 -12.28 -20.16 -8.89
#